data_AF-M0M784-F1
#
_entry.id   AF-M0M784-F1
#
_cell.length_a   1.000
_cell.length_b   1.000
_cell.length_c   1.000
_cell.angle_alpha   90.00
_cell.angle_beta   90.00
_cell.angle_gamma   90.00
#
_symmetry.space_group_name_H-M   'P 1'
#
loop_
_entity.id
_entity.type
_entity.pdbx_description
1 polymer ?
#
loop_
_entity_poly.entity_id
_entity_poly.type
_entity_poly.pdbx_seq_one_letter_code
_entity_poly.pdbx_strand_id
1 'polypeptide(L)'
;MNTNIALKLLQLVALTIPPIAVLIQMLRNSENLEWGVRKWSFGLALGSVVAFIGAGVSVLGYFIVHANLPLILVVGMGLAVLGLVPFALFTGVLYREHKANHGP
;
A
#
# COMPACT_ATOMS: atom_id res chain seq x y z
N MET A 1 -5.78 22.23 -14.03
CA MET A 1 -6.43 21.96 -12.73
C MET A 1 -6.31 20.48 -12.33
N ASN A 2 -6.67 19.53 -13.22
CA ASN A 2 -6.64 18.08 -12.93
C ASN A 2 -5.25 17.53 -12.55
N THR A 3 -4.17 18.02 -13.17
CA THR A 3 -2.79 17.59 -12.88
C THR A 3 -2.36 17.91 -11.45
N ASN A 4 -2.74 19.09 -10.93
CA ASN A 4 -2.44 19.49 -9.55
C ASN A 4 -3.23 18.65 -8.53
N ILE A 5 -4.47 18.28 -8.85
CA ILE A 5 -5.30 17.40 -8.02
C ILE A 5 -4.69 15.99 -7.99
N ALA A 6 -4.27 15.47 -9.15
CA ALA A 6 -3.60 14.18 -9.25
C ALA A 6 -2.27 14.13 -8.48
N LEU A 7 -1.47 15.21 -8.52
CA LEU A 7 -0.25 15.33 -7.71
C LEU A 7 -0.55 15.33 -6.21
N LYS A 8 -1.57 16.08 -5.77
CA LYS A 8 -2.00 16.09 -4.36
C LYS A 8 -2.51 14.71 -3.92
N LEU A 9 -3.23 13.99 -4.78
CA LEU A 9 -3.63 12.61 -4.51
C LEU A 9 -2.43 11.67 -4.38
N LEU A 10 -1.43 11.79 -5.25
CA LEU A 10 -0.21 10.99 -5.15
C LEU A 10 0.54 11.26 -3.84
N GLN A 11 0.66 12.52 -3.44
CA GLN A 11 1.29 12.91 -2.17
C GLN A 11 0.50 12.37 -0.96
N LEU A 12 -0.83 12.41 -1.02
CA LEU A 12 -1.69 11.85 0.02
C LEU A 12 -1.48 10.35 0.16
N VAL A 13 -1.42 9.61 -0.96
CA VAL A 13 -1.12 8.17 -0.97
C VAL A 13 0.28 7.88 -0.44
N ALA A 14 1.28 8.70 -0.76
CA ALA A 14 2.62 8.53 -0.24
C ALA A 14 2.69 8.72 1.29
N LEU A 15 1.93 9.68 1.84
CA LEU A 15 1.87 9.96 3.27
C LEU A 15 1.18 8.87 4.09
N THR A 16 0.35 8.02 3.46
CA THR A 16 -0.36 6.95 4.18
C THR A 16 0.47 5.68 4.33
N ILE A 17 1.56 5.50 3.57
CA ILE A 17 2.40 4.30 3.64
C ILE A 17 3.07 4.13 5.03
N PRO A 18 3.75 5.13 5.62
CA PRO A 18 4.40 4.96 6.93
C PRO A 18 3.42 4.61 8.07
N PRO A 19 2.27 5.30 8.23
CA PRO A 19 1.27 4.94 9.23
C PRO A 19 0.76 3.50 9.11
N ILE A 20 0.57 2.99 7.89
CA ILE A 20 0.09 1.61 7.69
C ILE A 20 1.16 0.60 8.10
N ALA A 21 2.43 0.84 7.78
CA ALA A 21 3.52 -0.01 8.24
C ALA A 21 3.59 -0.06 9.78
N VAL A 22 3.41 1.09 10.44
CA VAL A 22 3.34 1.17 11.90
C VAL A 22 2.12 0.44 12.45
N LEU A 23 0.94 0.56 11.83
CA LEU A 23 -0.27 -0.17 12.24
C LEU A 23 -0.08 -1.69 12.14
N ILE A 24 0.53 -2.18 11.06
CA ILE A 24 0.84 -3.60 10.89
C ILE A 24 1.80 -4.07 12.00
N GLN A 25 2.82 -3.26 12.33
CA GLN A 25 3.76 -3.56 13.40
C GLN A 25 3.09 -3.58 14.78
N MET A 26 2.20 -2.62 15.06
CA MET A 26 1.42 -2.58 16.30
C MET A 26 0.47 -3.77 16.43
N LEU A 27 -0.23 -4.15 15.35
CA LEU A 27 -1.11 -5.32 15.31
C LEU A 27 -0.33 -6.63 15.52
N ARG A 28 0.89 -6.71 14.97
CA ARG A 28 1.78 -7.87 15.15
C ARG A 28 2.18 -8.07 16.61
N ASN A 29 2.37 -6.99 17.37
CA ASN A 29 2.80 -7.02 18.77
C ASN A 29 1.64 -6.93 19.79
N SER A 30 0.40 -6.85 19.32
CA SER A 30 -0.79 -6.74 20.18
C SER A 30 -1.14 -8.08 20.84
N GLU A 31 -0.81 -8.25 22.12
CA GLU A 31 -1.17 -9.44 22.90
C GLU A 31 -2.61 -9.41 23.45
N ASN A 32 -3.25 -8.24 23.44
CA ASN A 32 -4.55 -8.00 24.10
C ASN A 32 -5.79 -8.20 23.21
N LEU A 33 -5.63 -8.60 21.94
CA LEU A 33 -6.75 -8.76 21.01
C LEU A 33 -7.13 -10.23 20.83
N GLU A 34 -8.42 -10.53 21.01
CA GLU A 34 -8.99 -11.81 20.60
C GLU A 34 -8.72 -12.08 19.12
N TRP A 35 -8.43 -13.34 18.79
CA TRP A 35 -7.95 -13.75 17.48
C TRP A 35 -8.87 -13.34 16.32
N GLY A 36 -10.19 -13.42 16.50
CA GLY A 36 -11.17 -13.00 15.50
C GLY A 36 -11.03 -11.52 15.11
N VAL A 37 -10.92 -10.64 16.11
CA VAL A 37 -10.73 -9.19 15.91
C VAL A 37 -9.36 -8.90 15.29
N ARG A 38 -8.34 -9.66 15.69
CA ARG A 38 -6.98 -9.53 15.18
C ARG A 38 -6.88 -9.88 13.70
N LYS A 39 -7.51 -10.98 13.28
CA LYS A 39 -7.60 -11.41 11.88
C LYS A 39 -8.31 -10.39 11.01
N TRP A 40 -9.43 -9.84 11.48
CA TRP A 40 -10.14 -8.75 10.79
C TRP A 40 -9.28 -7.49 10.70
N SER A 41 -8.62 -7.10 11.79
CA SER A 41 -7.76 -5.90 11.81
C SER A 41 -6.59 -6.03 10.84
N PHE A 42 -5.94 -7.20 10.80
CA PHE A 42 -4.85 -7.47 9.86
C PHE A 42 -5.36 -7.51 8.42
N GLY A 43 -6.54 -8.09 8.19
CA GLY A 43 -7.21 -8.10 6.88
C GLY A 43 -7.56 -6.69 6.40
N LEU A 44 -8.05 -5.82 7.29
CA LEU A 44 -8.34 -4.41 7.01
C LEU A 44 -7.05 -3.64 6.71
N ALA A 45 -5.98 -3.88 7.47
CA ALA A 45 -4.67 -3.31 7.18
C ALA A 45 -4.17 -3.73 5.79
N LEU A 46 -4.22 -5.02 5.45
CA LEU A 46 -3.85 -5.52 4.13
C LEU A 46 -4.72 -4.94 3.02
N GLY A 47 -6.04 -4.88 3.24
CA GLY A 47 -6.99 -4.30 2.30
C GLY A 47 -6.71 -2.81 2.04
N SER A 48 -6.37 -2.06 3.10
CA SER A 48 -5.97 -0.66 2.96
C SER A 48 -4.68 -0.52 2.14
N VAL A 49 -3.66 -1.36 2.38
CA VAL A 49 -2.43 -1.38 1.57
C VAL A 49 -2.76 -1.58 0.10
N VAL A 50 -3.56 -2.60 -0.23
CA VAL A 50 -3.94 -2.91 -1.61
C VAL A 50 -4.73 -1.76 -2.25
N ALA A 51 -5.65 -1.14 -1.51
CA ALA A 51 -6.41 0.01 -1.98
C ALA A 51 -5.52 1.24 -2.27
N PHE A 52 -4.55 1.54 -1.38
CA PHE A 52 -3.60 2.64 -1.60
C PHE A 52 -2.66 2.37 -2.77
N ILE A 53 -2.18 1.14 -2.93
CA ILE A 53 -1.41 0.72 -4.10
C ILE A 53 -2.24 0.93 -5.37
N GLY A 54 -3.50 0.45 -5.39
CA GLY A 54 -4.41 0.62 -6.51
C GLY A 54 -4.68 2.08 -6.86
N ALA A 55 -4.89 2.93 -5.85
CA ALA A 55 -5.05 4.37 -6.03
C ALA A 55 -3.78 5.01 -6.63
N GLY A 56 -2.61 4.66 -6.10
CA GLY A 56 -1.32 5.12 -6.63
C GLY A 56 -1.12 4.73 -8.09
N VAL A 57 -1.31 3.45 -8.42
CA VAL A 57 -1.20 2.93 -9.80
C VAL A 57 -2.19 3.62 -10.74
N SER A 58 -3.42 3.87 -10.29
CA SER A 58 -4.44 4.55 -11.10
C SER A 58 -4.06 5.99 -11.42
N VAL A 59 -3.55 6.72 -10.42
CA VAL A 59 -3.06 8.10 -10.60
C VAL A 59 -1.84 8.12 -11.52
N LEU A 60 -0.90 7.18 -11.35
CA LEU A 60 0.26 7.05 -12.23
C LEU A 60 -0.16 6.74 -13.68
N GLY A 61 -1.13 5.84 -13.87
CA GLY A 61 -1.71 5.54 -15.18
C GLY A 61 -2.33 6.76 -15.84
N TYR A 62 -3.09 7.57 -15.09
CA TYR A 62 -3.63 8.84 -15.58
C TYR A 62 -2.52 9.78 -16.09
N PHE A 63 -1.43 9.91 -15.34
CA PHE A 63 -0.28 10.74 -15.72
C PHE A 63 0.43 10.25 -16.98
N ILE A 64 0.60 8.93 -17.15
CA ILE A 64 1.22 8.36 -18.35
C ILE A 64 0.42 8.70 -19.60
N VAL A 65 -0.92 8.64 -19.52
CA VAL A 65 -1.79 8.85 -20.69
C VAL A 65 -2.03 10.33 -20.98
N HIS A 66 -2.16 11.18 -19.96
CA HIS A 66 -2.69 12.54 -20.13
C HIS A 66 -1.67 13.66 -19.91
N ALA A 67 -0.51 13.39 -19.31
CA ALA A 67 0.41 14.46 -18.89
C ALA A 67 1.65 14.65 -19.77
N ASN A 68 1.75 13.94 -20.91
CA ASN A 68 2.86 14.06 -21.89
C ASN A 68 4.24 14.12 -21.20
N LEU A 69 4.45 13.20 -20.26
CA LEU A 69 5.61 13.22 -19.39
C LEU A 69 6.91 12.88 -20.14
N PRO A 70 8.04 13.53 -19.82
CA PRO A 70 9.37 13.09 -20.25
C PRO A 70 9.58 11.60 -20.01
N LEU A 71 10.21 10.90 -20.96
CA LEU A 71 10.41 9.45 -20.92
C LEU A 71 11.06 8.97 -19.60
N ILE A 72 12.00 9.75 -19.06
CA ILE A 72 12.67 9.42 -17.79
C ILE A 72 11.69 9.34 -16.60
N LEU A 73 10.65 10.18 -16.59
CA LEU A 73 9.62 10.15 -15.54
C LEU A 73 8.71 8.94 -15.72
N VAL A 74 8.37 8.58 -16.95
CA VAL A 74 7.58 7.37 -17.25
C VAL A 74 8.33 6.13 -16.79
N VAL A 75 9.64 6.04 -17.06
CA VAL A 75 10.49 4.94 -16.59
C VAL A 75 10.55 4.92 -15.06
N GLY A 76 10.74 6.08 -14.41
CA GLY A 76 10.74 6.19 -12.95
C GLY A 76 9.41 5.74 -12.31
N MET A 77 8.28 6.12 -12.92
CA MET A 77 6.95 5.69 -12.50
C MET A 77 6.75 4.18 -12.70
N GLY A 78 7.23 3.63 -13.82
CA GLY A 78 7.22 2.19 -14.08
C GLY A 78 8.01 1.42 -13.02
N LEU A 79 9.21 1.89 -12.67
CA LEU A 79 10.03 1.31 -11.59
C LEU A 79 9.33 1.42 -10.23
N ALA A 80 8.65 2.53 -9.94
CA ALA A 80 7.88 2.69 -8.71
C ALA A 80 6.73 1.67 -8.64
N VAL A 81 5.98 1.47 -9.73
CA VAL A 81 4.92 0.44 -9.80
C VAL A 81 5.50 -0.97 -9.64
N LEU A 82 6.63 -1.26 -10.30
CA LEU A 82 7.33 -2.54 -10.13
C LEU A 82 7.77 -2.76 -8.68
N GLY A 83 8.19 -1.71 -7.98
CA GLY A 83 8.53 -1.74 -6.55
C GLY A 83 7.34 -2.04 -5.61
N LEU A 84 6.10 -1.82 -6.05
CA LEU A 84 4.90 -2.19 -5.28
C LEU A 84 4.67 -3.70 -5.24
N VAL A 85 5.17 -4.45 -6.23
CA VAL A 85 5.06 -5.91 -6.29
C VAL A 85 5.78 -6.60 -5.12
N PRO A 86 7.09 -6.38 -4.87
CA PRO A 86 7.77 -6.99 -3.73
C PRO A 86 7.18 -6.52 -2.40
N PHE A 87 6.69 -5.28 -2.32
CA PHE A 87 6.00 -4.78 -1.13
C PHE A 87 4.68 -5.54 -0.85
N ALA A 88 3.84 -5.73 -1.86
CA ALA A 88 2.62 -6.52 -1.75
C ALA A 88 2.91 -7.98 -1.34
N LEU A 89 3.92 -8.60 -1.95
CA LEU A 89 4.38 -9.94 -1.59
C LEU A 89 4.86 -10.01 -0.13
N PHE A 90 5.67 -9.05 0.30
CA PHE A 90 6.15 -8.97 1.68
C PHE A 90 5.00 -8.83 2.68
N THR A 91 4.01 -8.01 2.36
CA THR A 91 2.81 -7.85 3.19
C THR A 91 2.02 -9.17 3.30
N GLY A 92 1.93 -9.93 2.21
CA GLY A 92 1.33 -11.27 2.22
C GLY A 92 2.12 -12.29 3.06
N VAL A 93 3.45 -12.23 3.02
CA VAL A 93 4.33 -13.05 3.89
C VAL A 93 4.08 -12.71 5.36
N LEU A 94 3.98 -11.43 5.72
CA LEU A 94 3.67 -11.00 7.08
C LEU A 94 2.31 -11.55 7.57
N TYR A 95 1.30 -11.57 6.71
CA TYR A 95 0.02 -12.19 7.05
C TYR A 95 0.15 -13.69 7.33
N ARG A 96 0.92 -14.40 6.49
CA ARG A 96 1.16 -15.84 6.67
C ARG A 96 1.92 -16.13 7.97
N GLU A 97 2.94 -15.34 8.28
CA GLU A 97 3.70 -15.46 9.53
C GLU A 97 2.82 -15.14 10.75
N HIS A 98 2.00 -14.09 10.64
CA HIS A 98 1.06 -13.72 11.70
C HIS A 98 0.06 -14.84 12.02
N LYS A 99 -0.49 -15.48 10.98
CA LYS A 99 -1.38 -16.66 11.10
C LYS A 99 -0.67 -17.85 11.74
N ALA A 100 0.60 -18.08 11.41
CA ALA A 100 1.36 -19.20 11.98
C ALA A 100 1.63 -19.03 13.48
N ASN A 101 1.94 -17.79 13.93
CA ASN A 101 2.33 -17.52 15.31
C ASN A 101 1.14 -17.41 16.28
N HIS A 102 -0.08 -17.16 15.80
CA HIS A 102 -1.23 -16.84 16.65
C HIS A 102 -2.47 -17.72 16.41
N GLY A 103 -2.37 -18.74 15.54
CA GLY A 103 -3.39 -19.79 15.36
C GLY A 103 -4.41 -19.53 14.24
N PRO A 104 -5.34 -20.48 13.97
CA PRO A 104 -6.50 -20.28 13.10
C PRO A 104 -7.68 -19.57 13.76
#